data_AF-H2ZMB8-F1
#
_entry.id   AF-H2ZMB8-F1
#
_cell.length_a   1.000
_cell.length_b   1.000
_cell.length_c   1.000
_cell.angle_alpha   90.00
_cell.angle_beta   90.00
_cell.angle_gamma   90.00
#
_symmetry.space_group_name_H-M   'P 1'
#
loop_
_entity.id
_entity.type
_entity.pdbx_description
1 polymer ?
#
loop_
_entity_poly.entity_id
_entity_poly.type
_entity_poly.pdbx_seq_one_letter_code
_entity_poly.pdbx_strand_id
1 'polypeptide(L)'
;MNTENVTGSVGFISVIAPRIYPVMLLKVDDDQELVRDQNGLCVKCKPGEFGMLVGKIIKNSLTQRFDGYADKEASKKKVAYDVLQKGDSVFMTGDVLSMDKYGNMYFKDRTGDTFRWKGENVSTAECEAELGKVLGNQHTVAVYGVSIPGTDGKAGMAAILDTNDTVDLDMVYKGVMKSLASYARPIFLRKVKHMEITGTHKVKKVKLRSEGYNVNMVSDPLYFLDVSNAKYVPLDGALYAKIQEGGVRV
;
A
#
# COMPACT_ATOMS: atom_id res chain seq x y z
N MET A 1 -15.09 -4.46 19.37
CA MET A 1 -14.66 -5.74 19.98
C MET A 1 -15.70 -6.80 19.60
N ASN A 2 -15.29 -7.99 19.17
CA ASN A 2 -16.21 -9.07 18.83
C ASN A 2 -16.73 -9.72 20.13
N THR A 3 -17.71 -9.08 20.76
CA THR A 3 -18.26 -9.51 22.05
C THR A 3 -19.18 -10.72 21.94
N GLU A 4 -19.64 -11.05 20.74
CA GLU A 4 -20.57 -12.16 20.46
C GLU A 4 -19.86 -13.42 19.92
N ASN A 5 -18.52 -13.40 19.88
CA ASN A 5 -17.67 -14.51 19.42
C ASN A 5 -18.04 -15.05 18.01
N VAL A 6 -18.49 -14.16 17.12
CA VAL A 6 -18.81 -14.52 15.73
C VAL A 6 -17.53 -14.90 15.01
N THR A 7 -17.45 -16.12 14.47
CA THR A 7 -16.24 -16.64 13.83
C THR A 7 -15.76 -15.72 12.69
N GLY A 8 -14.47 -15.37 12.71
CA GLY A 8 -13.84 -14.50 11.71
C GLY A 8 -14.13 -13.00 11.87
N SER A 9 -15.04 -12.61 12.76
CA SER A 9 -15.33 -11.20 13.03
C SER A 9 -14.24 -10.58 13.92
N VAL A 10 -13.76 -9.41 13.53
CA VAL A 10 -12.79 -8.61 14.28
C VAL A 10 -13.46 -7.51 15.11
N GLY A 11 -14.78 -7.31 14.94
CA GLY A 11 -15.51 -6.27 15.65
C GLY A 11 -16.97 -6.18 15.23
N PHE A 12 -17.70 -5.31 15.92
CA PHE A 12 -19.12 -5.08 15.70
C PHE A 12 -19.40 -3.58 15.71
N ILE A 13 -20.20 -3.11 14.75
CA ILE A 13 -20.76 -1.76 14.71
C ILE A 13 -22.28 -1.89 14.60
N SER A 14 -23.01 -1.31 15.56
CA SER A 14 -24.48 -1.39 15.57
C SER A 14 -25.08 -0.72 14.34
N VAL A 15 -25.84 -1.49 13.55
CA VAL A 15 -26.60 -1.00 12.40
C VAL A 15 -27.82 -0.16 12.83
N ILE A 16 -28.36 -0.44 14.03
CA ILE A 16 -29.58 0.20 14.56
C ILE A 16 -29.26 1.57 15.19
N ALA A 17 -28.06 1.76 15.73
CA ALA A 17 -27.64 3.01 16.36
C ALA A 17 -26.34 3.58 15.77
N PRO A 18 -26.31 3.92 14.45
CA PRO A 18 -25.09 4.32 13.74
C PRO A 18 -24.51 5.67 14.21
N ARG A 19 -25.24 6.43 15.03
CA ARG A 19 -24.77 7.70 15.61
C ARG A 19 -23.89 7.52 16.85
N ILE A 20 -23.92 6.34 17.48
CA ILE A 20 -23.16 6.08 18.72
C ILE A 20 -21.66 5.92 18.42
N TYR A 21 -21.32 5.33 17.28
CA TYR A 21 -19.94 5.14 16.84
C TYR A 21 -19.71 5.91 15.54
N PRO A 22 -18.86 6.96 15.53
CA PRO A 22 -18.63 7.80 14.37
C PRO A 22 -17.70 7.13 13.35
N VAL A 23 -17.86 5.83 13.08
CA VAL A 23 -17.06 5.08 12.10
C VAL A 23 -17.94 4.49 11.01
N MET A 24 -17.40 4.32 9.82
CA MET A 24 -18.10 3.70 8.69
C MET A 24 -17.15 3.08 7.67
N LEU A 25 -17.69 2.27 6.77
CA LEU A 25 -16.99 1.73 5.61
C LEU A 25 -17.30 2.54 4.36
N LEU A 26 -16.26 3.08 3.74
CA LEU A 26 -16.33 3.71 2.42
C LEU A 26 -15.73 2.78 1.38
N LYS A 27 -16.39 2.68 0.23
CA LYS A 27 -15.97 1.83 -0.87
C LYS A 27 -14.60 2.26 -1.37
N VAL A 28 -13.73 1.28 -1.59
CA VAL A 28 -12.43 1.48 -2.22
C VAL A 28 -12.37 0.78 -3.57
N ASP A 29 -11.49 1.28 -4.43
CA ASP A 29 -11.13 0.61 -5.67
C ASP A 29 -10.03 -0.44 -5.43
N ASP A 30 -9.54 -1.03 -6.52
CA ASP A 30 -8.49 -2.05 -6.48
C ASP A 30 -7.13 -1.49 -6.03
N ASP A 31 -6.92 -0.19 -6.16
CA ASP A 31 -5.75 0.54 -5.66
C ASP A 31 -5.92 0.95 -4.19
N GLN A 32 -7.02 0.55 -3.55
CA GLN A 32 -7.39 0.86 -2.18
C GLN A 32 -7.64 2.37 -1.94
N GLU A 33 -7.93 3.11 -3.00
CA GLU A 33 -8.32 4.53 -2.96
C GLU A 33 -9.85 4.68 -2.82
N LEU A 34 -10.30 5.77 -2.21
CA LEU A 34 -11.73 5.98 -1.96
C LEU A 34 -12.50 6.23 -3.26
N VAL A 35 -13.51 5.40 -3.52
CA VAL A 35 -14.40 5.55 -4.69
C VAL A 35 -15.37 6.71 -4.45
N ARG A 36 -15.45 7.62 -5.44
CA ARG A 36 -16.34 8.78 -5.43
C ARG A 36 -17.42 8.69 -6.51
N ASP A 37 -18.58 9.24 -6.22
CA ASP A 37 -19.71 9.35 -7.14
C ASP A 37 -19.55 10.55 -8.10
N GLN A 38 -20.55 10.74 -8.98
CA GLN A 38 -20.60 11.85 -9.94
C GLN A 38 -20.61 13.26 -9.30
N ASN A 39 -20.95 13.37 -8.02
CA ASN A 39 -20.94 14.63 -7.26
C ASN A 39 -19.59 14.85 -6.55
N GLY A 40 -18.64 13.92 -6.73
CA GLY A 40 -17.35 13.91 -6.06
C GLY A 40 -17.43 13.53 -4.58
N LEU A 41 -18.49 12.85 -4.13
CA LEU A 41 -18.65 12.37 -2.75
C LEU A 41 -18.29 10.89 -2.64
N CYS A 42 -17.75 10.45 -1.51
CA CYS A 42 -17.39 9.04 -1.29
C CYS A 42 -18.62 8.14 -1.22
N VAL A 43 -18.50 6.94 -1.78
CA VAL A 43 -19.57 5.92 -1.78
C VAL A 43 -19.47 5.06 -0.53
N LYS A 44 -20.58 4.87 0.21
CA LYS A 44 -20.63 3.92 1.32
C LYS A 44 -20.71 2.47 0.84
N CYS A 45 -20.09 1.55 1.59
CA CYS A 45 -20.24 0.12 1.35
C CYS A 45 -21.65 -0.39 1.69
N LYS A 46 -22.15 -1.30 0.86
CA LYS A 46 -23.28 -2.17 1.18
C LYS A 46 -22.80 -3.38 2.02
N PRO A 47 -23.70 -4.09 2.71
CA PRO A 47 -23.34 -5.33 3.39
C PRO A 47 -22.62 -6.31 2.46
N GLY A 48 -21.48 -6.83 2.91
CA GLY A 48 -20.61 -7.75 2.17
C GLY A 48 -19.63 -7.08 1.20
N GLU A 49 -19.74 -5.78 0.92
CA GLU A 49 -18.73 -5.06 0.14
C GLU A 49 -17.50 -4.74 1.01
N PHE A 50 -16.33 -4.74 0.37
CA PHE A 50 -15.09 -4.31 1.00
C PHE A 50 -14.92 -2.80 0.88
N GLY A 51 -14.49 -2.19 1.98
CA GLY A 51 -14.24 -0.77 2.06
C GLY A 51 -13.22 -0.42 3.14
N MET A 52 -12.72 0.80 3.07
CA MET A 52 -11.85 1.34 4.09
C MET A 52 -12.67 1.79 5.30
N LEU A 53 -12.22 1.40 6.48
CA LEU A 53 -12.72 1.94 7.74
C LEU A 53 -12.24 3.38 7.92
N VAL A 54 -13.20 4.26 8.16
CA VAL A 54 -12.94 5.68 8.40
C VAL A 54 -13.65 6.13 9.67
N GLY A 55 -13.03 7.08 10.37
CA GLY A 55 -13.62 7.78 11.53
C GLY A 55 -14.02 9.19 11.17
N LYS A 56 -15.27 9.59 11.43
CA LYS A 56 -15.75 10.95 11.19
C LYS A 56 -15.05 11.95 12.11
N ILE A 57 -14.55 13.04 11.53
CA ILE A 57 -13.91 14.13 12.28
C ILE A 57 -14.99 15.14 12.67
N ILE A 58 -15.24 15.31 13.96
CA ILE A 58 -16.26 16.24 14.50
C ILE A 58 -15.54 17.43 15.14
N LYS A 59 -15.56 18.58 14.45
CA LYS A 59 -14.80 19.80 14.81
C LYS A 59 -15.09 20.36 16.22
N ASN A 60 -16.26 20.05 16.81
CA ASN A 60 -16.75 20.63 18.08
C ASN A 60 -16.89 19.63 19.24
N SER A 61 -16.34 18.42 19.16
CA SER A 61 -16.42 17.44 20.25
C SER A 61 -15.16 17.42 21.11
N LEU A 62 -15.29 17.66 22.42
CA LEU A 62 -14.18 17.59 23.39
C LEU A 62 -13.58 16.17 23.54
N THR A 63 -14.31 15.13 23.12
CA THR A 63 -13.89 13.72 23.23
C THR A 63 -13.52 13.09 21.88
N GLN A 64 -13.82 13.75 20.76
CA GLN A 64 -13.61 13.23 19.40
C GLN A 64 -12.79 14.20 18.53
N ARG A 65 -12.11 15.17 19.16
CA ARG A 65 -11.08 15.98 18.50
C ARG A 65 -9.94 15.07 18.08
N PHE A 66 -9.76 14.94 16.77
CA PHE A 66 -8.53 14.41 16.22
C PHE A 66 -7.51 15.56 16.27
N ASP A 67 -6.69 15.60 17.32
CA ASP A 67 -5.65 16.64 17.49
C ASP A 67 -4.48 16.52 16.49
N GLY A 68 -4.57 15.56 15.55
CA GLY A 68 -3.54 15.28 14.57
C GLY A 68 -2.41 14.44 15.15
N TYR A 69 -1.58 13.89 14.26
CA TYR A 69 -0.25 13.45 14.67
C TYR A 69 0.65 14.69 14.78
N ALA A 70 1.78 14.55 15.51
CA ALA A 70 2.82 15.57 15.63
C ALA A 70 3.33 16.13 14.27
N ASP A 71 3.03 15.44 13.18
CA ASP A 71 3.32 15.84 11.81
C ASP A 71 2.03 16.22 11.05
N LYS A 72 1.83 17.52 10.85
CA LYS A 72 0.63 18.11 10.21
C LYS A 72 0.52 17.73 8.72
N GLU A 73 1.64 17.50 8.04
CA GLU A 73 1.69 17.13 6.62
C GLU A 73 1.23 15.68 6.40
N ALA A 74 1.71 14.75 7.23
CA ALA A 74 1.25 13.36 7.23
C ALA A 74 -0.23 13.23 7.64
N SER A 75 -0.72 14.15 8.47
CA SER A 75 -2.12 14.21 8.90
C SER A 75 -3.06 14.64 7.76
N LYS A 76 -2.66 15.56 6.87
CA LYS A 76 -3.48 15.98 5.72
C LYS A 76 -3.75 14.83 4.75
N LYS A 77 -2.75 13.99 4.45
CA LYS A 77 -2.91 12.83 3.55
C LYS A 77 -3.84 11.75 4.11
N LYS A 78 -4.05 11.71 5.43
CA LYS A 78 -4.96 10.76 6.09
C LYS A 78 -6.37 11.31 6.32
N VAL A 79 -6.64 12.54 5.89
CA VAL A 79 -7.98 13.14 5.98
C VAL A 79 -8.59 13.21 4.59
N ALA A 80 -9.74 12.57 4.42
CA ALA A 80 -10.56 12.75 3.23
C ALA A 80 -11.63 13.81 3.52
N TYR A 81 -11.83 14.71 2.56
CA TYR A 81 -12.85 15.77 2.58
C TYR A 81 -13.98 15.45 1.60
N ASP A 82 -15.12 16.12 1.77
CA ASP A 82 -16.30 15.97 0.92
C ASP A 82 -16.69 14.49 0.80
N VAL A 83 -16.95 13.86 1.93
CA VAL A 83 -17.10 12.41 2.07
C VAL A 83 -18.54 12.02 1.84
N LEU A 84 -19.48 12.42 2.70
CA LEU A 84 -20.91 12.15 2.48
C LEU A 84 -21.68 13.39 2.06
N GLN A 85 -21.11 14.56 2.33
CA GLN A 85 -21.67 15.86 2.00
C GLN A 85 -20.53 16.86 1.88
N LYS A 86 -20.70 17.91 1.08
CA LYS A 86 -19.68 18.94 0.95
C LYS A 86 -19.35 19.57 2.31
N GLY A 87 -18.06 19.68 2.61
CA GLY A 87 -17.53 20.27 3.84
C GLY A 87 -17.38 19.32 5.03
N ASP A 88 -17.81 18.05 4.93
CA ASP A 88 -17.47 17.04 5.95
C ASP A 88 -16.08 16.43 5.71
N SER A 89 -15.56 15.75 6.74
CA SER A 89 -14.24 15.13 6.70
C SER A 89 -14.16 13.89 7.57
N VAL A 90 -13.36 12.92 7.13
CA VAL A 90 -13.09 11.68 7.86
C VAL A 90 -11.59 11.42 7.93
N PHE A 91 -11.16 10.77 9.01
CA PHE A 91 -9.84 10.20 9.15
C PHE A 91 -9.83 8.78 8.58
N MET A 92 -8.92 8.50 7.66
CA MET A 92 -8.72 7.19 7.04
C MET A 92 -7.82 6.33 7.95
N THR A 93 -8.33 5.20 8.45
CA THR A 93 -7.51 4.30 9.29
C THR A 93 -6.50 3.52 8.46
N GLY A 94 -6.84 3.29 7.18
CA GLY A 94 -6.11 2.44 6.26
C GLY A 94 -6.46 0.96 6.39
N ASP A 95 -7.43 0.57 7.21
CA ASP A 95 -7.84 -0.84 7.30
C ASP A 95 -9.01 -1.10 6.34
N VAL A 96 -8.89 -2.12 5.49
CA VAL A 96 -9.93 -2.56 4.56
C VAL A 96 -10.67 -3.72 5.19
N LEU A 97 -11.99 -3.55 5.38
CA LEU A 97 -12.87 -4.54 5.98
C LEU A 97 -14.15 -4.70 5.15
N SER A 98 -14.89 -5.76 5.39
CA SER A 98 -16.30 -5.88 5.00
C SER A 98 -17.18 -5.91 6.24
N MET A 99 -18.43 -5.45 6.11
CA MET A 99 -19.43 -5.54 7.18
C MET A 99 -20.62 -6.38 6.69
N ASP A 100 -21.10 -7.32 7.49
CA ASP A 100 -22.34 -8.04 7.16
C ASP A 100 -23.60 -7.19 7.46
N LYS A 101 -24.78 -7.77 7.19
CA LYS A 101 -26.07 -7.10 7.43
C LYS A 101 -26.41 -6.93 8.92
N TYR A 102 -25.69 -7.61 9.81
CA TYR A 102 -25.89 -7.58 11.25
C TYR A 102 -24.96 -6.59 11.96
N GLY A 103 -23.89 -6.16 11.30
CA GLY A 103 -22.90 -5.22 11.82
C GLY A 103 -21.57 -5.87 12.20
N ASN A 104 -21.37 -7.16 11.90
CA ASN A 104 -20.09 -7.83 12.12
C ASN A 104 -19.08 -7.41 11.06
N MET A 105 -17.86 -7.13 11.50
CA MET A 105 -16.77 -6.62 10.67
C MET A 105 -15.74 -7.73 10.44
N TYR A 106 -15.30 -7.88 9.19
CA TYR A 106 -14.33 -8.89 8.78
C TYR A 106 -13.14 -8.19 8.15
N PHE A 107 -11.95 -8.39 8.73
CA PHE A 107 -10.72 -7.78 8.23
C PHE A 107 -10.29 -8.44 6.93
N LYS A 108 -9.97 -7.63 5.92
CA LYS A 108 -9.40 -8.11 4.66
C LYS A 108 -7.92 -7.81 4.60
N ASP A 109 -7.56 -6.53 4.72
CA ASP A 109 -6.17 -6.10 4.51
C ASP A 109 -5.92 -4.70 5.09
N ARG A 110 -4.66 -4.27 5.08
CA ARG A 110 -4.27 -2.89 5.37
C ARG A 110 -3.76 -2.20 4.11
N THR A 111 -4.04 -0.90 4.04
CA THR A 111 -3.77 -0.08 2.88
C THR A 111 -2.28 0.00 2.60
N GLY A 112 -1.85 -0.60 1.49
CA GLY A 112 -0.45 -0.72 1.12
C GLY A 112 0.30 -1.98 1.57
N ASP A 113 -0.36 -2.93 2.22
CA ASP A 113 0.21 -4.25 2.52
C ASP A 113 0.04 -5.22 1.34
N THR A 114 -0.86 -4.92 0.40
CA THR A 114 -0.96 -5.58 -0.92
C THR A 114 -0.91 -4.58 -2.08
N PHE A 115 -0.63 -5.09 -3.29
CA PHE A 115 -0.83 -4.38 -4.54
C PHE A 115 -1.33 -5.36 -5.61
N ARG A 116 -2.00 -4.85 -6.65
CA ARG A 116 -2.52 -5.68 -7.74
C ARG A 116 -1.66 -5.55 -8.98
N TRP A 117 -1.17 -6.66 -9.54
CA TRP A 117 -0.37 -6.66 -10.77
C TRP A 117 -0.89 -7.70 -11.77
N LYS A 118 -1.18 -7.27 -12.99
CA LYS A 118 -1.68 -8.15 -14.07
C LYS A 118 -2.89 -9.00 -13.64
N GLY A 119 -3.79 -8.40 -12.86
CA GLY A 119 -5.00 -9.04 -12.36
C GLY A 119 -4.85 -9.78 -11.03
N GLU A 120 -3.63 -10.05 -10.57
CA GLU A 120 -3.32 -10.83 -9.36
C GLU A 120 -3.05 -9.95 -8.15
N ASN A 121 -3.49 -10.37 -6.97
CA ASN A 121 -3.16 -9.69 -5.70
C ASN A 121 -1.82 -10.20 -5.18
N VAL A 122 -0.92 -9.28 -4.86
CA VAL A 122 0.43 -9.57 -4.36
C VAL A 122 0.55 -9.09 -2.92
N SER A 123 0.89 -10.00 -2.00
CA SER A 123 1.22 -9.67 -0.62
C SER A 123 2.63 -9.10 -0.53
N THR A 124 2.74 -7.85 -0.05
CA THR A 124 4.06 -7.24 0.16
C THR A 124 4.85 -7.96 1.24
N ALA A 125 4.19 -8.47 2.28
CA ALA A 125 4.85 -9.18 3.38
C ALA A 125 5.43 -10.53 2.94
N GLU A 126 4.74 -11.27 2.07
CA GLU A 126 5.26 -12.52 1.51
C GLU A 126 6.47 -12.26 0.61
N CYS A 127 6.38 -11.23 -0.25
CA CYS A 127 7.49 -10.83 -1.10
C CYS A 127 8.71 -10.38 -0.28
N GLU A 128 8.49 -9.60 0.79
CA GLU A 128 9.53 -9.19 1.73
C GLU A 128 10.18 -10.38 2.42
N ALA A 129 9.39 -11.35 2.87
CA ALA A 129 9.90 -12.55 3.53
C ALA A 129 10.76 -13.40 2.58
N GLU A 130 10.32 -13.61 1.34
CA GLU A 130 11.09 -14.35 0.35
C GLU A 130 12.37 -13.62 -0.07
N LEU A 131 12.31 -12.31 -0.32
CA LEU A 131 13.50 -11.50 -0.60
C LEU A 131 14.47 -11.48 0.57
N GLY A 132 13.96 -11.40 1.80
CA GLY A 132 14.75 -11.50 3.02
C GLY A 132 15.55 -12.80 3.05
N LYS A 133 14.90 -13.94 2.78
CA LYS A 133 15.58 -15.25 2.69
C LYS A 133 16.65 -15.29 1.60
N VAL A 134 16.35 -14.77 0.41
CA VAL A 134 17.30 -14.69 -0.72
C VAL A 134 18.54 -13.88 -0.33
N LEU A 135 18.36 -12.82 0.46
CA LEU A 135 19.42 -11.94 0.97
C LEU A 135 20.03 -12.44 2.30
N GLY A 136 19.77 -13.68 2.70
CA GLY A 136 20.30 -14.26 3.93
C GLY A 136 19.81 -13.59 5.22
N ASN A 137 18.69 -12.86 5.17
CA ASN A 137 18.11 -12.05 6.24
C ASN A 137 19.05 -10.99 6.84
N GLN A 138 20.06 -10.56 6.08
CA GLN A 138 21.03 -9.54 6.51
C GLN A 138 20.56 -8.11 6.20
N HIS A 139 19.59 -7.98 5.31
CA HIS A 139 19.10 -6.70 4.80
C HIS A 139 17.64 -6.47 5.19
N THR A 140 17.31 -5.23 5.53
CA THR A 140 15.90 -4.81 5.65
C THR A 140 15.34 -4.58 4.26
N VAL A 141 14.20 -5.21 3.96
CA VAL A 141 13.53 -5.12 2.66
C VAL A 141 12.14 -4.51 2.86
N ALA A 142 11.75 -3.62 1.95
CA ALA A 142 10.40 -3.10 1.86
C ALA A 142 9.86 -3.25 0.43
N VAL A 143 8.76 -3.98 0.28
CA VAL A 143 8.08 -4.19 -1.00
C VAL A 143 6.80 -3.36 -1.06
N TYR A 144 6.54 -2.79 -2.24
CA TYR A 144 5.36 -1.98 -2.51
C TYR A 144 5.05 -1.93 -4.01
N GLY A 145 3.80 -1.58 -4.35
CA GLY A 145 3.38 -1.37 -5.72
C GLY A 145 3.74 0.02 -6.26
N VAL A 146 4.14 0.10 -7.54
CA VAL A 146 4.38 1.34 -8.30
C VAL A 146 3.66 1.32 -9.65
N SER A 147 3.18 2.47 -10.12
CA SER A 147 2.52 2.58 -11.43
C SER A 147 3.53 2.59 -12.57
N ILE A 148 3.24 1.83 -13.63
CA ILE A 148 3.94 1.90 -14.91
C ILE A 148 2.95 2.41 -15.97
N PRO A 149 3.27 3.47 -16.72
CA PRO A 149 2.41 3.95 -17.80
C PRO A 149 2.01 2.85 -18.78
N GLY A 150 0.76 2.84 -19.19
CA GLY A 150 0.23 1.86 -20.16
C GLY A 150 -0.01 0.45 -19.59
N THR A 151 0.06 0.26 -18.27
CA THR A 151 -0.22 -1.03 -17.61
C THR A 151 -1.37 -0.90 -16.61
N ASP A 152 -2.07 -2.01 -16.40
CA ASP A 152 -3.14 -2.10 -15.41
C ASP A 152 -2.59 -2.61 -14.07
N GLY A 153 -2.97 -1.93 -12.99
CA GLY A 153 -2.47 -2.15 -11.63
C GLY A 153 -1.10 -1.51 -11.33
N LYS A 154 -0.45 -2.04 -10.29
CA LYS A 154 0.85 -1.60 -9.76
C LYS A 154 1.86 -2.73 -9.86
N ALA A 155 3.00 -2.47 -10.47
CA ALA A 155 4.12 -3.40 -10.50
C ALA A 155 4.82 -3.47 -9.15
N GLY A 156 5.37 -4.64 -8.80
CA GLY A 156 6.17 -4.79 -7.59
C GLY A 156 7.49 -4.00 -7.67
N MET A 157 7.81 -3.29 -6.60
CA MET A 157 9.10 -2.65 -6.38
C MET A 157 9.61 -3.01 -4.98
N ALA A 158 10.90 -3.32 -4.87
CA ALA A 158 11.56 -3.59 -3.59
C ALA A 158 12.65 -2.57 -3.30
N ALA A 159 12.60 -1.94 -2.13
CA ALA A 159 13.72 -1.20 -1.58
C ALA A 159 14.50 -2.10 -0.62
N ILE A 160 15.83 -2.13 -0.75
CA ILE A 160 16.74 -2.95 0.04
C ILE A 160 17.71 -2.02 0.76
N LEU A 161 17.76 -2.10 2.09
CA LEU A 161 18.71 -1.33 2.89
C LEU A 161 20.10 -1.96 2.74
N ASP A 162 20.96 -1.30 1.97
CA ASP A 162 22.32 -1.76 1.69
C ASP A 162 23.32 -0.62 1.87
N THR A 163 23.86 -0.50 3.09
CA THR A 163 24.80 0.57 3.45
C THR A 163 26.20 0.33 2.90
N ASN A 164 26.57 -0.93 2.70
CA ASN A 164 27.94 -1.36 2.40
C ASN A 164 28.09 -1.89 0.97
N ASP A 165 27.05 -1.75 0.15
CA ASP A 165 26.99 -2.22 -1.24
C ASP A 165 27.24 -3.73 -1.39
N THR A 166 26.77 -4.54 -0.44
CA THR A 166 27.03 -5.99 -0.37
C THR A 166 26.00 -6.84 -1.11
N VAL A 167 24.89 -6.26 -1.56
CA VAL A 167 23.83 -7.01 -2.26
C VAL A 167 24.29 -7.45 -3.65
N ASP A 168 24.35 -8.76 -3.85
CA ASP A 168 24.58 -9.43 -5.14
C ASP A 168 23.27 -9.54 -5.93
N LEU A 169 23.17 -8.79 -7.03
CA LEU A 169 21.98 -8.75 -7.89
C LEU A 169 21.73 -10.04 -8.69
N ASP A 170 22.78 -10.81 -9.00
CA ASP A 170 22.63 -12.08 -9.70
C ASP A 170 22.06 -13.14 -8.76
N MET A 171 22.48 -13.11 -7.49
CA MET A 171 21.87 -13.92 -6.43
C MET A 171 20.40 -13.54 -6.23
N VAL A 172 20.10 -12.23 -6.15
CA VAL A 172 18.71 -11.74 -6.02
C VAL A 172 17.86 -12.19 -7.20
N TYR A 173 18.34 -12.06 -8.44
CA TYR A 173 17.63 -12.54 -9.62
C TYR A 173 17.31 -14.03 -9.52
N LYS A 174 18.31 -14.88 -9.28
CA LYS A 174 18.11 -16.34 -9.18
C LYS A 174 17.12 -16.70 -8.06
N GLY A 175 17.25 -16.04 -6.91
CA GLY A 175 16.36 -16.24 -5.77
C GLY A 175 14.92 -15.85 -6.08
N VAL A 176 14.69 -14.66 -6.61
CA VAL A 176 13.36 -14.16 -7.00
C VAL A 176 12.71 -15.04 -8.06
N MET A 177 13.45 -15.46 -9.09
CA MET A 177 12.93 -16.31 -10.15
C MET A 177 12.51 -17.70 -9.64
N LYS A 178 13.20 -18.21 -8.61
CA LYS A 178 12.92 -19.51 -7.98
C LYS A 178 11.78 -19.44 -6.96
N SER A 179 11.75 -18.40 -6.13
CA SER A 179 10.85 -18.31 -4.97
C SER A 179 9.51 -17.62 -5.28
N LEU A 180 9.47 -16.70 -6.26
CA LEU A 180 8.29 -15.88 -6.53
C LEU A 180 7.66 -16.22 -7.88
N ALA A 181 6.32 -16.30 -7.88
CA ALA A 181 5.52 -16.37 -9.10
C ALA A 181 5.73 -15.12 -9.95
N SER A 182 5.58 -15.23 -11.28
CA SER A 182 5.93 -14.17 -12.24
C SER A 182 5.28 -12.82 -11.93
N TYR A 183 4.04 -12.80 -11.44
CA TYR A 183 3.29 -11.58 -11.10
C TYR A 183 3.73 -10.95 -9.77
N ALA A 184 4.38 -11.70 -8.87
CA ALA A 184 4.83 -11.21 -7.57
C ALA A 184 6.29 -10.72 -7.57
N ARG A 185 7.03 -10.96 -8.66
CA ARG A 185 8.44 -10.57 -8.78
C ARG A 185 8.57 -9.04 -8.80
N PRO A 186 9.42 -8.45 -7.94
CA PRO A 186 9.71 -7.03 -8.04
C PRO A 186 10.35 -6.72 -9.40
N ILE A 187 9.68 -5.89 -10.20
CA ILE A 187 10.17 -5.41 -11.48
C ILE A 187 11.28 -4.39 -11.27
N PHE A 188 11.20 -3.63 -10.17
CA PHE A 188 12.20 -2.64 -9.80
C PHE A 188 12.85 -2.99 -8.46
N LEU A 189 14.16 -2.80 -8.38
CA LEU A 189 14.90 -2.80 -7.12
C LEU A 189 15.51 -1.43 -6.88
N ARG A 190 15.55 -1.00 -5.62
CA ARG A 190 16.24 0.20 -5.16
C ARG A 190 17.14 -0.15 -4.00
N LYS A 191 18.44 0.13 -4.12
CA LYS A 191 19.38 -0.01 -3.00
C LYS A 191 19.43 1.32 -2.26
N VAL A 192 18.98 1.35 -1.01
CA VAL A 192 18.95 2.57 -0.20
C VAL A 192 19.99 2.51 0.92
N LYS A 193 20.59 3.64 1.26
CA LYS A 193 21.49 3.74 2.42
C LYS A 193 20.77 3.97 3.74
N HIS A 194 19.54 4.49 3.68
CA HIS A 194 18.73 4.77 4.85
C HIS A 194 17.26 4.44 4.56
N MET A 195 16.57 3.87 5.55
CA MET A 195 15.12 3.72 5.55
C MET A 195 14.55 4.33 6.82
N GLU A 196 13.41 5.02 6.69
CA GLU A 196 12.64 5.42 7.86
C GLU A 196 11.93 4.20 8.45
N ILE A 197 12.31 3.84 9.66
CA ILE A 197 11.72 2.73 10.41
C ILE A 197 10.87 3.32 11.55
N THR A 198 9.68 2.78 11.79
CA THR A 198 8.84 3.16 12.93
C THR A 198 9.42 2.60 14.23
N GLY A 199 8.95 3.09 15.38
CA GLY A 199 9.30 2.51 16.69
C GLY A 199 8.92 1.03 16.86
N THR A 200 8.18 0.44 15.92
CA THR A 200 7.82 -0.98 15.84
C THR A 200 8.61 -1.74 14.77
N HIS A 201 9.78 -1.23 14.37
CA HIS A 201 10.66 -1.83 13.36
C HIS A 201 10.04 -2.01 11.96
N LYS A 202 8.91 -1.34 11.64
CA LYS A 202 8.30 -1.38 10.31
C LYS A 202 8.83 -0.24 9.43
N VAL A 203 9.16 -0.54 8.18
CA VAL A 203 9.57 0.48 7.21
C VAL A 203 8.39 1.37 6.82
N LYS A 204 8.57 2.69 6.84
CA LYS A 204 7.57 3.64 6.32
C LYS A 204 7.60 3.65 4.79
N LYS A 205 6.70 2.89 4.17
CA LYS A 205 6.60 2.74 2.71
C LYS A 205 6.02 3.94 1.96
N VAL A 206 5.49 4.96 2.65
CA VAL A 206 4.75 6.08 2.00
C VAL A 206 5.68 6.91 1.10
N LYS A 207 6.84 7.31 1.62
CA LYS A 207 7.83 8.08 0.86
C LYS A 207 8.41 7.26 -0.29
N LEU A 208 8.79 6.00 -0.01
CA LEU A 208 9.31 5.06 -1.00
C LEU A 208 8.32 4.85 -2.18
N ARG A 209 7.03 4.66 -1.89
CA ARG A 209 5.97 4.55 -2.91
C ARG A 209 5.82 5.81 -3.75
N SER A 210 5.85 6.98 -3.11
CA SER A 210 5.70 8.27 -3.78
C SER A 210 6.88 8.59 -4.71
N GLU A 211 8.09 8.20 -4.33
CA GLU A 211 9.29 8.38 -5.15
C GLU A 211 9.36 7.33 -6.28
N GLY A 212 8.97 6.09 -5.98
CA GLY A 212 8.98 4.99 -6.93
C GLY A 212 10.35 4.78 -7.57
N TYR A 213 10.33 4.42 -8.86
CA TYR A 213 11.51 4.22 -9.70
C TYR A 213 11.89 5.47 -10.52
N ASN A 214 11.48 6.67 -10.07
CA ASN A 214 11.77 7.91 -10.79
C ASN A 214 13.22 8.37 -10.60
N VAL A 215 14.03 8.14 -11.63
CA VAL A 215 15.47 8.50 -11.69
C VAL A 215 15.76 10.00 -11.49
N ASN A 216 14.76 10.86 -11.68
CA ASN A 216 14.91 12.31 -11.48
C ASN A 216 14.57 12.75 -10.04
N MET A 217 13.91 11.89 -9.26
CA MET A 217 13.53 12.18 -7.87
C MET A 217 14.48 11.57 -6.84
N VAL A 218 15.16 10.49 -7.20
CA VAL A 218 16.02 9.72 -6.27
C VAL A 218 17.43 9.59 -6.82
N SER A 219 18.41 9.68 -5.93
CA SER A 219 19.83 9.48 -6.23
C SER A 219 20.32 8.06 -5.91
N ASP A 220 19.45 7.24 -5.32
CA ASP A 220 19.76 5.84 -4.97
C ASP A 220 19.90 4.99 -6.24
N PRO A 221 20.78 3.96 -6.25
CA PRO A 221 20.86 3.01 -7.34
C PRO A 221 19.53 2.28 -7.55
N LEU A 222 19.00 2.39 -8.77
CA LEU A 222 17.79 1.73 -9.25
C LEU A 222 18.14 0.64 -10.25
N TYR A 223 17.37 -0.45 -10.23
CA TYR A 223 17.54 -1.57 -11.14
C TYR A 223 16.20 -2.05 -11.68
N PHE A 224 16.22 -2.57 -12.90
CA PHE A 224 15.07 -3.10 -13.62
C PHE A 224 15.27 -4.60 -13.89
N LEU A 225 14.20 -5.39 -13.74
CA LEU A 225 14.19 -6.82 -14.01
C LEU A 225 14.18 -7.08 -15.52
N ASP A 226 15.33 -7.45 -16.08
CA ASP A 226 15.45 -7.89 -17.46
C ASP A 226 15.42 -9.42 -17.53
N VAL A 227 14.22 -9.96 -17.75
CA VAL A 227 13.99 -11.40 -17.87
C VAL A 227 14.72 -11.98 -19.10
N SER A 228 14.86 -11.20 -20.17
CA SER A 228 15.49 -11.67 -21.42
C SER A 228 16.99 -11.89 -21.24
N ASN A 229 17.63 -11.00 -20.49
CA ASN A 229 19.05 -11.11 -20.15
C ASN A 229 19.32 -11.81 -18.81
N ALA A 230 18.27 -12.33 -18.18
CA ALA A 230 18.32 -13.06 -16.92
C ALA A 230 19.05 -12.35 -15.76
N LYS A 231 18.80 -11.03 -15.59
CA LYS A 231 19.45 -10.22 -14.56
C LYS A 231 18.65 -8.98 -14.17
N TYR A 232 19.05 -8.34 -13.08
CA TYR A 232 18.68 -6.96 -12.80
C TYR A 232 19.70 -6.01 -13.44
N VAL A 233 19.23 -5.08 -14.29
CA VAL A 233 20.08 -4.09 -14.97
C VAL A 233 19.92 -2.71 -14.35
N PRO A 234 20.96 -1.85 -14.35
CA PRO A 234 20.82 -0.47 -13.89
C PRO A 234 19.71 0.26 -14.64
N LEU A 235 18.84 0.94 -13.89
CA LEU A 235 17.80 1.80 -14.44
C LEU A 235 18.36 3.22 -14.59
N ASP A 236 18.90 3.50 -15.77
CA ASP A 236 19.38 4.83 -16.15
C ASP A 236 18.25 5.70 -16.73
N GLY A 237 18.57 6.97 -17.04
CA GLY A 237 17.62 7.91 -17.63
C GLY A 237 17.05 7.45 -18.98
N ALA A 238 17.84 6.74 -19.78
CA ALA A 238 17.42 6.26 -21.09
C ALA A 238 16.43 5.10 -20.97
N LEU A 239 16.70 4.12 -20.11
CA LEU A 239 15.79 3.01 -19.84
C LEU A 239 14.52 3.51 -19.13
N TYR A 240 14.65 4.45 -18.20
CA TYR A 240 13.50 5.10 -17.56
C TYR A 240 12.58 5.76 -18.59
N ALA A 241 13.12 6.57 -19.51
CA ALA A 241 12.35 7.21 -20.58
C ALA A 241 11.63 6.16 -21.45
N LYS A 242 12.32 5.09 -21.86
CA LYS A 242 11.70 3.99 -22.62
C LYS A 242 10.56 3.31 -21.87
N ILE A 243 10.68 3.12 -20.55
CA ILE A 243 9.60 2.58 -19.72
C ILE A 243 8.41 3.55 -19.68
N GLN A 244 8.67 4.85 -19.53
CA GLN A 244 7.59 5.86 -19.52
C GLN A 244 6.84 5.95 -20.85
N GLU A 245 7.53 5.71 -21.98
CA GLU A 245 6.95 5.66 -23.32
C GLU A 245 6.23 4.34 -23.64
N GLY A 246 6.27 3.35 -22.75
CA GLY A 246 5.71 2.01 -22.99
C GLY A 246 6.53 1.16 -23.96
N GLY A 247 7.76 1.56 -24.27
CA GLY A 247 8.67 0.85 -25.17
C GLY A 247 9.34 -0.39 -24.56
N VAL A 248 9.12 -0.67 -23.27
CA VAL A 248 9.63 -1.84 -22.56
C VAL A 248 8.46 -2.72 -22.12
N ARG A 249 8.51 -3.99 -22.49
CA ARG A 249 7.50 -4.96 -22.08
C ARG A 249 7.82 -5.46 -20.66
N VAL A 250 6.91 -5.21 -19.73
CA VAL A 250 6.93 -5.63 -18.33
C VAL A 250 5.94 -6.73 -18.04
#